data_AF-M5S1U3-F1
#
_entry.id   AF-M5S1U3-F1
#
_cell.length_a   1.000
_cell.length_b   1.000
_cell.length_c   1.000
_cell.angle_alpha   90.00
_cell.angle_beta   90.00
_cell.angle_gamma   90.00
#
_symmetry.space_group_name_H-M   'P 1'
#
loop_
_entity.id
_entity.type
_entity.pdbx_description
1 polymer ?
#
loop_
_entity_poly.entity_id
_entity_poly.type
_entity_poly.pdbx_seq_one_letter_code
_entity_poly.pdbx_strand_id
1 'polypeptide(L)'
;MKTLFWFTAFSLLWVSATLAADPAKRPIKVFILAGQSNMEGHAKVETFDYIGDDPATKPLLEKMQDDEGNPRVCEGAWISYLTGRG
;
A
#
# COMPACT_ATOMS: atom_id res chain seq x y z
N MET A 1 -47.97 43.70 20.82
CA MET A 1 -46.82 43.91 19.91
C MET A 1 -45.96 42.67 19.96
N LYS A 2 -45.72 42.07 18.78
CA LYS A 2 -44.59 41.21 18.38
C LYS A 2 -44.17 40.10 19.35
N THR A 3 -44.48 38.85 18.97
CA THR A 3 -43.54 37.75 18.65
C THR A 3 -44.18 36.41 19.01
N LEU A 4 -44.91 35.76 18.09
CA LEU A 4 -45.22 34.34 18.26
C LEU A 4 -45.71 33.66 16.97
N PHE A 5 -45.02 33.78 15.84
CA PHE A 5 -45.36 32.96 14.66
C PHE A 5 -44.17 32.78 13.73
N TRP A 6 -43.07 32.20 14.21
CA TRP A 6 -41.95 31.75 13.36
C TRP A 6 -41.41 30.42 13.88
N PHE A 7 -42.19 29.34 13.75
CA PHE A 7 -41.65 27.97 13.87
C PHE A 7 -42.19 27.01 12.78
N THR A 8 -42.76 27.54 11.71
CA THR A 8 -43.21 26.77 10.54
C THR A 8 -42.45 27.21 9.31
N ALA A 9 -41.12 27.06 9.33
CA ALA A 9 -40.30 27.27 8.14
C ALA A 9 -38.92 26.59 8.26
N PHE A 10 -38.82 25.36 8.77
CA PHE A 10 -37.56 24.60 8.66
C PHE A 10 -37.76 23.08 8.80
N SER A 11 -38.67 22.51 8.02
CA SER A 11 -38.82 21.05 7.97
C SER A 11 -39.12 20.58 6.55
N LEU A 12 -38.32 21.06 5.60
CA LEU A 12 -38.34 20.57 4.22
C LEU A 12 -36.89 20.35 3.78
N LEU A 13 -36.61 19.10 3.42
CA LEU A 13 -35.38 18.55 2.86
C LEU A 13 -34.17 18.44 3.80
N TRP A 14 -34.19 17.40 4.63
CA TRP A 14 -32.97 16.64 4.92
C TRP A 14 -33.14 15.22 4.37
N VAL A 15 -33.15 15.12 3.03
CA VAL A 15 -32.83 13.85 2.37
C VAL A 15 -31.32 13.73 2.48
N SER A 16 -30.85 13.02 3.51
CA SER A 16 -29.48 12.52 3.52
C SER A 16 -29.36 11.56 2.33
N ALA A 17 -28.85 12.06 1.21
CA ALA A 17 -28.32 11.20 0.18
C ALA A 17 -27.14 10.45 0.80
N THR A 18 -27.39 9.24 1.29
CA THR A 18 -26.33 8.26 1.52
C THR A 18 -25.76 7.92 0.16
N LEU A 19 -24.76 8.71 -0.25
CA LEU A 19 -23.92 8.41 -1.39
C LEU A 19 -23.23 7.10 -1.03
N ALA A 20 -23.71 5.97 -1.58
CA ALA A 20 -23.04 4.70 -1.46
C ALA A 20 -21.59 4.91 -1.92
N ALA A 21 -20.64 4.75 -1.01
CA ALA A 21 -19.23 4.78 -1.35
C ALA A 21 -18.99 3.64 -2.34
N ASP A 22 -18.58 4.00 -3.55
CA ASP A 22 -18.23 3.05 -4.59
C ASP A 22 -17.13 2.12 -4.06
N PRO A 23 -17.33 0.79 -4.01
CA PRO A 23 -16.30 -0.14 -3.57
C PRO A 23 -15.02 -0.08 -4.41
N ALA A 24 -15.09 0.52 -5.61
CA ALA A 24 -13.93 0.82 -6.46
C ALA A 24 -13.08 2.01 -5.96
N LYS A 25 -13.54 2.79 -4.97
CA LYS A 25 -12.85 3.97 -4.41
C LYS A 25 -12.22 3.71 -3.05
N ARG A 26 -11.64 2.51 -2.85
CA ARG A 26 -10.82 2.29 -1.66
C ARG A 26 -9.57 3.17 -1.73
N PRO A 27 -9.18 3.87 -0.65
CA PRO A 27 -7.97 4.69 -0.65
C PRO A 27 -6.73 3.87 -1.03
N ILE A 28 -5.86 4.45 -1.85
CA ILE A 28 -4.56 3.87 -2.17
C ILE A 28 -3.69 3.91 -0.91
N LYS A 29 -3.06 2.78 -0.58
CA LYS A 29 -2.05 2.74 0.49
C LYS A 29 -0.70 3.12 -0.10
N VAL A 30 -0.13 4.22 0.37
CA VAL A 30 1.17 4.72 -0.05
C VAL A 30 2.16 4.55 1.10
N PHE A 31 3.28 3.89 0.83
CA PHE A 31 4.39 3.73 1.77
C PHE A 31 5.59 4.51 1.24
N ILE A 32 6.17 5.39 2.07
CA ILE A 32 7.37 6.14 1.72
C ILE A 32 8.53 5.54 2.51
N LEU A 33 9.50 4.99 1.79
CA LEU A 33 10.75 4.51 2.36
C LEU A 33 11.84 5.54 2.08
N ALA A 34 12.46 6.06 3.13
CA ALA A 34 13.51 7.06 3.04
C ALA A 34 14.66 6.69 3.98
N GLY A 35 15.89 6.88 3.52
CA GLY A 35 17.08 6.51 4.28
C GLY A 35 18.37 6.80 3.51
N GLN A 36 19.47 6.22 3.97
CA GLN A 36 20.77 6.27 3.30
C GLN A 36 20.77 5.43 2.01
N SER A 37 21.92 5.34 1.33
CA SER A 37 22.09 4.60 0.08
C SER A 37 21.55 3.16 0.14
N ASN A 38 21.62 2.48 1.29
CA ASN A 38 21.12 1.10 1.42
C ASN A 38 19.58 0.98 1.39
N MET A 39 18.82 2.07 1.52
CA MET A 39 17.35 2.03 1.43
C MET A 39 16.84 1.66 0.03
N GLU A 40 17.64 1.93 -1.00
CA GLU A 40 17.34 1.52 -2.38
C GLU A 40 17.36 -0.01 -2.54
N GLY A 41 18.17 -0.69 -1.74
CA GLY A 41 18.44 -2.11 -1.89
C GLY A 41 19.42 -2.37 -3.04
N HIS A 42 20.69 -2.60 -2.69
CA HIS A 42 21.75 -2.93 -3.66
C HIS A 42 21.94 -4.44 -3.88
N ALA A 43 21.09 -5.26 -3.24
CA ALA A 43 21.16 -6.71 -3.38
C ALA A 43 20.83 -7.13 -4.81
N LYS A 44 21.45 -8.23 -5.26
CA LYS A 44 21.17 -8.81 -6.56
C LYS A 44 20.50 -10.17 -6.43
N VAL A 45 19.85 -10.61 -7.49
CA VAL A 45 19.20 -11.93 -7.53
C VAL A 45 20.22 -13.05 -7.28
N GLU A 46 21.48 -12.90 -7.70
CA GLU A 46 22.51 -13.92 -7.46
C GLU A 46 22.94 -14.02 -5.98
N THR A 47 22.57 -13.04 -5.14
CA THR A 47 22.87 -13.03 -3.70
C THR A 47 21.70 -13.49 -2.83
N PHE A 48 20.61 -13.94 -3.46
CA PHE A 48 19.34 -14.22 -2.80
C PHE A 48 19.41 -15.38 -1.79
N ASP A 49 20.16 -16.42 -2.14
CA ASP A 49 20.26 -17.63 -1.31
C ASP A 49 21.01 -17.40 0.00
N TYR A 50 21.82 -16.34 0.12
CA TYR A 50 22.51 -15.97 1.37
C TYR A 50 21.55 -15.66 2.53
N ILE A 51 20.27 -15.39 2.26
CA ILE A 51 19.23 -15.28 3.30
C ILE A 51 19.13 -16.59 4.10
N GLY A 52 19.45 -17.74 3.49
CA GLY A 52 19.40 -19.05 4.13
C GLY A 52 20.61 -19.37 5.02
N ASP A 53 21.69 -18.59 4.95
CA ASP A 53 22.91 -18.84 5.72
C ASP A 53 22.69 -18.61 7.23
N ASP A 54 21.79 -17.69 7.57
CA ASP A 54 21.32 -17.51 8.94
C ASP A 54 20.05 -18.35 9.19
N PRO A 55 20.09 -19.29 10.17
CA PRO A 55 18.92 -20.09 10.55
C PRO A 55 17.68 -19.26 10.90
N ALA A 56 17.86 -18.03 11.40
CA ALA A 56 16.75 -17.13 11.75
C ALA A 56 16.01 -16.60 10.51
N THR A 57 16.69 -16.46 9.39
CA THR A 57 16.12 -15.93 8.13
C THR A 57 15.81 -17.02 7.11
N LYS A 58 16.23 -18.26 7.32
CA LYS A 58 15.84 -19.40 6.48
C LYS A 58 14.32 -19.52 6.21
N PRO A 59 13.41 -19.32 7.19
CA PRO A 59 11.97 -19.36 6.94
C PRO A 59 11.47 -18.22 6.03
N LEU A 60 12.25 -17.15 5.87
CA LEU A 60 11.96 -16.07 4.92
C LEU A 60 12.33 -16.51 3.50
N LEU A 61 13.50 -17.13 3.32
CA LEU A 61 13.93 -17.65 2.01
C LEU A 61 12.92 -18.65 1.44
N GLU A 62 12.42 -19.58 2.27
CA GLU A 62 11.40 -20.56 1.88
C GLU A 62 10.09 -19.92 1.36
N LYS A 63 9.71 -18.75 1.89
CA LYS A 63 8.54 -18.01 1.41
C LYS A 63 8.78 -17.29 0.09
N MET A 64 10.05 -17.00 -0.18
CA MET A 64 10.49 -16.20 -1.33
C MET A 64 10.87 -17.06 -2.54
N GLN A 65 11.01 -18.37 -2.38
CA GLN A 65 11.31 -19.34 -3.44
C GLN A 65 10.09 -20.18 -3.83
N ASP A 66 10.02 -20.60 -5.09
CA ASP A 66 9.09 -21.61 -5.59
C ASP A 66 9.50 -23.03 -5.16
N ASP A 67 8.75 -24.04 -5.61
CA ASP A 67 8.95 -25.43 -5.20
C ASP A 67 10.24 -26.02 -5.83
N GLU A 68 10.75 -25.37 -6.88
CA GLU A 68 12.01 -25.66 -7.54
C GLU A 68 13.21 -24.90 -6.96
N GLY A 69 12.98 -24.00 -5.99
CA GLY A 69 14.01 -23.20 -5.33
C GLY A 69 14.37 -21.90 -6.06
N ASN A 70 13.66 -21.53 -7.13
CA ASN A 70 13.88 -20.25 -7.81
C ASN A 70 13.15 -19.11 -7.09
N PRO A 71 13.64 -17.85 -7.17
CA PRO A 71 12.92 -16.71 -6.63
C PRO A 71 11.52 -16.58 -7.25
N ARG A 72 10.49 -16.45 -6.41
CA ARG A 72 9.11 -16.24 -6.88
C ARG A 72 9.00 -14.89 -7.59
N VAL A 73 8.31 -14.89 -8.73
CA VAL A 73 7.92 -13.66 -9.42
C VAL A 73 6.62 -13.12 -8.82
N CYS A 74 6.65 -11.86 -8.39
CA CYS A 74 5.47 -11.17 -7.85
C CYS A 74 4.66 -10.51 -8.98
N GLU A 75 3.63 -11.21 -9.45
CA GLU A 75 2.69 -10.67 -10.43
C GLU A 75 1.91 -9.46 -9.89
N GLY A 76 1.78 -8.41 -10.70
CA GLY A 76 1.07 -7.19 -10.31
C GLY A 76 1.87 -6.22 -9.43
N ALA A 77 3.17 -6.45 -9.28
CA ALA A 77 4.11 -5.52 -8.67
C ALA A 77 5.13 -5.04 -9.72
N TRP A 78 5.41 -3.74 -9.73
CA TRP A 78 6.43 -3.15 -10.60
C TRP A 78 7.35 -2.27 -9.78
N ILE A 79 8.64 -2.34 -10.10
CA ILE A 79 9.67 -1.50 -9.49
C ILE A 79 10.27 -0.66 -10.61
N SER A 80 10.31 0.66 -10.41
CA SER A 80 11.08 1.57 -11.24
C SER A 80 12.08 2.27 -10.33
N TYR A 81 13.35 2.27 -10.73
CA TYR A 81 14.43 2.88 -9.97
C TYR A 81 15.35 3.64 -10.93
N LEU A 82 15.93 4.74 -10.44
CA LEU A 82 16.85 5.59 -11.20
C LEU A 82 18.18 5.66 -10.45
N THR A 83 19.14 4.85 -10.86
CA THR A 83 20.53 5.00 -10.42
C THR A 83 21.22 6.02 -11.32
N GLY A 84 21.63 7.16 -10.78
CA GLY A 84 22.37 8.17 -11.52
C GLY A 84 23.75 7.66 -11.96
N ARG A 85 23.88 7.29 -13.24
CA ARG A 85 25.13 7.43 -13.98
C ARG A 85 24.86 8.34 -15.16
N GLY A 86 25.24 9.60 -15.01
CA GLY A 86 25.59 10.47 -16.14
C GLY A 86 27.04 10.22 -16.51
#